data_AF-A0A1C4PA79-F1
#
_entry.id   AF-A0A1C4PA79-F1
#
_cell.length_a   1.000
_cell.length_b   1.000
_cell.length_c   1.000
_cell.angle_alpha   90.00
_cell.angle_beta   90.00
_cell.angle_gamma   90.00
#
_symmetry.space_group_name_H-M   'P 1'
#
loop_
_entity.id
_entity.type
_entity.pdbx_description
1 polymer ?
#
loop_
_entity_poly.entity_id
_entity_poly.type
_entity_poly.pdbx_seq_one_letter_code
_entity_poly.pdbx_strand_id
1 'polypeptide(L)'
;MNDLPENPDAAVGSDDSEDAEVRPGPLWRHAVWVVAVTAAGVALGWVGALFRIGPEEFGLPPAAPGALWPYLFAWTAIGLALAAVLRVVAAKVPVYEPETAAIGVVMIGTRLSLGWRPEPLEVAGIAVVGLLLVAVWCAVALRGAAVVRRTEEVSRARGTA
;
A
#
# COMPACT_ATOMS: atom_id res chain seq x y z
N MET A 1 51.15 -18.56 40.31
CA MET A 1 51.07 -17.75 39.08
C MET A 1 50.00 -18.38 38.19
N ASN A 2 48.77 -17.92 38.32
CA ASN A 2 47.69 -18.17 37.36
C ASN A 2 46.72 -17.01 37.56
N ASP A 3 46.84 -16.00 36.71
CA ASP A 3 46.11 -14.74 36.79
C ASP A 3 44.69 -14.96 36.23
N LEU A 4 43.69 -14.67 37.06
CA LEU A 4 42.29 -14.61 36.66
C LEU A 4 42.07 -13.35 35.81
N PRO A 5 41.47 -13.42 34.61
CA PRO A 5 41.12 -12.23 33.87
C PRO A 5 39.95 -11.47 34.51
N GLU A 6 40.18 -10.17 34.55
CA GLU A 6 39.41 -9.07 35.09
C GLU A 6 38.10 -8.82 34.32
N ASN A 7 37.02 -8.64 35.07
CA ASN A 7 35.82 -7.84 34.80
C ASN A 7 35.22 -7.73 33.36
N PRO A 8 33.99 -8.20 33.10
CA PRO A 8 33.32 -8.06 31.79
C PRO A 8 32.73 -6.66 31.47
N ASP A 9 33.01 -5.62 32.27
CA ASP A 9 32.34 -4.31 32.14
C ASP A 9 33.21 -3.19 31.55
N ALA A 10 34.01 -3.47 30.50
CA ALA A 10 34.83 -2.43 29.86
C ALA A 10 34.89 -2.55 28.33
N ALA A 11 33.77 -2.21 27.67
CA ALA A 11 33.72 -1.35 26.48
C ALA A 11 32.29 -1.33 25.92
N VAL A 12 31.36 -0.81 26.71
CA VAL A 12 30.13 -0.22 26.17
C VAL A 12 30.53 1.11 25.52
N GLY A 13 31.13 1.00 24.34
CA GLY A 13 31.29 2.11 23.40
C GLY A 13 29.97 2.31 22.69
N SER A 14 29.04 2.97 23.38
CA SER A 14 27.82 3.51 22.82
C SER A 14 28.15 4.72 21.95
N ASP A 15 28.43 4.52 20.67
CA ASP A 15 28.23 5.57 19.65
C ASP A 15 28.35 4.97 18.25
N ASP A 16 27.24 4.44 17.75
CA ASP A 16 26.87 4.45 16.33
C ASP A 16 25.42 3.98 16.25
N SER A 17 24.54 4.64 17.02
CA SER A 17 23.19 4.86 16.52
C SER A 17 23.32 5.89 15.40
N GLU A 18 23.85 5.44 14.27
CA GLU A 18 23.50 6.06 13.00
C GLU A 18 21.97 5.95 12.97
N ASP A 19 21.32 7.07 13.31
CA ASP A 19 20.18 7.56 12.57
C ASP A 19 20.61 7.57 11.09
N ALA A 20 20.73 6.38 10.50
CA ALA A 20 20.79 6.19 9.08
C ALA A 20 19.41 6.64 8.63
N GLU A 21 19.26 7.94 8.43
CA GLU A 21 18.20 8.53 7.65
C GLU A 21 18.14 7.69 6.39
N VAL A 22 17.23 6.72 6.37
CA VAL A 22 17.10 5.77 5.28
C VAL A 22 16.76 6.61 4.08
N ARG A 23 17.79 6.91 3.29
CA ARG A 23 17.71 7.82 2.17
C ARG A 23 16.62 7.25 1.27
N PRO A 24 15.48 7.95 1.10
CA PRO A 24 14.40 7.41 0.30
C PRO A 24 14.98 7.09 -1.07
N GLY A 25 14.81 5.84 -1.50
CA GLY A 25 15.36 5.37 -2.76
C GLY A 25 14.93 6.29 -3.92
N PRO A 26 15.62 6.23 -5.08
CA PRO A 26 15.32 7.11 -6.20
C PRO A 26 13.82 7.17 -6.50
N LEU A 27 13.25 8.37 -6.63
CA LEU A 27 11.82 8.59 -6.85
C LEU A 27 11.27 7.76 -8.02
N TRP A 28 12.11 7.49 -9.02
CA TRP A 28 11.81 6.61 -10.14
C TRP A 28 11.39 5.19 -9.72
N ARG A 29 12.01 4.60 -8.69
CA ARG A 29 11.63 3.27 -8.18
C ARG A 29 10.21 3.27 -7.62
N HIS A 30 9.82 4.35 -6.96
CA HIS A 30 8.45 4.51 -6.44
C HIS A 30 7.46 4.69 -7.59
N ALA A 31 7.80 5.53 -8.58
CA ALA A 31 6.97 5.72 -9.77
C ALA A 31 6.77 4.43 -10.57
N VAL A 32 7.85 3.68 -10.83
CA VAL A 32 7.79 2.38 -11.51
C VAL A 32 6.93 1.39 -10.74
N TRP A 33 7.06 1.32 -9.41
CA TRP A 33 6.23 0.45 -8.59
C TRP A 33 4.74 0.81 -8.70
N VAL A 34 4.40 2.11 -8.58
CA VAL A 34 3.02 2.61 -8.68
C VAL A 34 2.42 2.27 -10.05
N VAL A 35 3.18 2.48 -11.12
CA VAL A 35 2.75 2.15 -12.49
C VAL A 35 2.59 0.65 -12.67
N ALA A 36 3.54 -0.16 -12.22
CA ALA A 36 3.50 -1.62 -12.37
C ALA A 36 2.32 -2.24 -11.62
N VAL A 37 2.11 -1.86 -10.37
CA VAL A 37 1.00 -2.34 -9.53
C VAL A 37 -0.35 -1.95 -10.11
N THR A 38 -0.47 -0.71 -10.57
CA THR A 38 -1.71 -0.23 -11.20
C THR A 38 -1.98 -0.97 -12.50
N ALA A 39 -0.96 -1.08 -13.37
CA ALA A 39 -1.08 -1.78 -14.64
C ALA A 39 -1.45 -3.25 -14.45
N ALA A 40 -0.86 -3.93 -13.45
CA ALA A 40 -1.20 -5.31 -13.11
C ALA A 40 -2.67 -5.43 -12.67
N GLY A 41 -3.14 -4.57 -11.76
CA GLY A 41 -4.53 -4.58 -11.30
C GLY A 41 -5.52 -4.32 -12.44
N VAL A 42 -5.27 -3.31 -13.28
CA VAL A 42 -6.13 -2.98 -14.43
C VAL A 42 -6.12 -4.10 -15.47
N ALA A 43 -4.94 -4.66 -15.80
CA ALA A 43 -4.83 -5.74 -16.77
C ALA A 43 -5.53 -7.01 -16.28
N LEU A 44 -5.33 -7.41 -15.02
CA LEU A 44 -6.03 -8.56 -14.43
C LEU A 44 -7.54 -8.35 -14.38
N GLY A 45 -7.99 -7.15 -14.01
CA GLY A 45 -9.42 -6.81 -13.99
C GLY A 45 -10.04 -6.82 -15.38
N TRP A 46 -9.31 -6.33 -16.39
CA TRP A 46 -9.74 -6.34 -17.78
C TRP A 46 -9.76 -7.76 -18.38
N VAL A 47 -8.68 -8.53 -18.23
CA VAL A 47 -8.61 -9.93 -18.69
C VAL A 47 -9.67 -10.77 -17.99
N GLY A 48 -9.82 -10.62 -16.68
CA GLY A 48 -10.90 -11.26 -15.92
C GLY A 48 -12.29 -10.84 -16.39
N ALA A 49 -12.44 -9.65 -16.97
CA ALA A 49 -13.68 -9.17 -17.56
C ALA A 49 -14.04 -9.83 -18.89
N LEU A 50 -13.07 -10.40 -19.61
CA LEU A 50 -13.32 -11.11 -20.85
C LEU A 50 -14.02 -12.45 -20.61
N PHE A 51 -13.85 -13.02 -19.42
CA PHE A 51 -14.40 -14.33 -19.08
C PHE A 51 -15.61 -14.21 -18.16
N ARG A 52 -16.59 -15.07 -18.39
CA ARG A 52 -17.68 -15.30 -17.44
C ARG A 52 -17.12 -16.00 -16.20
N ILE A 53 -17.43 -15.49 -15.01
CA ILE A 53 -17.04 -16.12 -13.75
C ILE A 53 -18.30 -16.53 -13.01
N GLY A 54 -18.51 -17.84 -12.87
CA GLY A 54 -19.66 -18.41 -12.16
C GLY A 54 -20.84 -18.83 -13.06
N PRO A 55 -21.92 -19.38 -12.45
CA PRO A 55 -23.04 -19.99 -13.15
C PRO A 55 -23.78 -19.06 -14.14
N GLU A 56 -24.55 -19.65 -15.05
CA GLU A 56 -25.40 -18.94 -16.03
C GLU A 56 -26.40 -17.95 -15.38
N GLU A 57 -26.78 -18.23 -14.14
CA GLU A 57 -27.91 -17.60 -13.46
C GLU A 57 -27.48 -16.47 -12.49
N PHE A 58 -26.28 -16.58 -11.92
CA PHE A 58 -25.76 -15.66 -10.89
C PHE A 58 -24.27 -15.29 -11.05
N GLY A 59 -23.61 -15.79 -12.10
CA GLY A 59 -22.23 -15.48 -12.39
C GLY A 59 -22.04 -14.05 -12.87
N LEU A 60 -20.84 -13.51 -12.67
CA LEU A 60 -20.45 -12.21 -13.21
C LEU A 60 -20.37 -12.32 -14.73
N PRO A 61 -21.22 -11.58 -15.47
CA PRO A 61 -21.22 -11.64 -16.93
C PRO A 61 -19.89 -11.14 -17.48
N PRO A 62 -19.47 -11.60 -18.66
CA PRO A 62 -18.36 -11.00 -19.39
C PRO A 62 -18.65 -9.51 -19.63
N ALA A 63 -17.60 -8.74 -19.95
CA ALA A 63 -17.68 -7.31 -20.16
C ALA A 63 -18.85 -6.95 -21.08
N ALA A 64 -19.73 -6.07 -20.61
CA ALA A 64 -20.90 -5.67 -21.39
C ALA A 64 -20.44 -4.99 -22.69
N PRO A 65 -21.10 -5.21 -23.84
CA PRO A 65 -20.76 -4.55 -25.10
C PRO A 65 -20.80 -3.01 -24.98
N GLY A 66 -19.90 -2.30 -25.69
CA GLY A 66 -19.86 -0.82 -25.75
C GLY A 66 -18.51 -0.20 -25.36
N ALA A 67 -18.45 1.11 -25.11
CA ALA A 67 -17.20 1.83 -24.81
C ALA A 67 -16.52 1.34 -23.50
N LEU A 68 -15.35 0.73 -23.62
CA LEU A 68 -14.55 0.16 -22.51
C LEU A 68 -13.54 1.17 -21.97
N TRP A 69 -12.98 1.98 -22.86
CA TRP A 69 -11.89 2.92 -22.59
C TRP A 69 -12.15 3.89 -21.43
N PRO A 70 -13.35 4.50 -21.28
CA PRO A 70 -13.59 5.44 -20.17
C PRO A 70 -13.38 4.80 -18.79
N TYR A 71 -13.79 3.55 -18.63
CA TYR A 71 -13.63 2.81 -17.37
C TYR A 71 -12.17 2.39 -17.14
N LEU A 72 -11.45 1.97 -18.18
CA LEU A 72 -10.03 1.66 -18.06
C LEU A 72 -9.21 2.89 -17.66
N PHE A 73 -9.49 4.05 -18.28
CA PHE A 73 -8.83 5.30 -17.91
C PHE A 73 -9.17 5.73 -16.48
N ALA A 74 -10.44 5.63 -16.08
CA ALA A 74 -10.86 5.96 -14.72
C ALA A 74 -10.16 5.08 -13.68
N TRP A 75 -10.17 3.75 -13.86
CA TRP A 75 -9.50 2.83 -12.93
C TRP A 75 -7.99 2.93 -12.95
N THR A 76 -7.39 3.32 -14.08
CA THR A 76 -5.95 3.66 -14.13
C THR A 76 -5.67 4.89 -13.26
N ALA A 77 -6.46 5.96 -13.36
CA ALA A 77 -6.27 7.16 -12.55
C ALA A 77 -6.47 6.88 -11.05
N ILE A 78 -7.52 6.14 -10.70
CA ILE A 78 -7.83 5.73 -9.32
C ILE A 78 -6.70 4.85 -8.77
N GLY A 79 -6.26 3.85 -9.55
CA GLY A 79 -5.18 2.96 -9.16
C GLY A 79 -3.85 3.69 -8.94
N LEU A 80 -3.50 4.62 -9.82
CA LEU A 80 -2.30 5.46 -9.64
C LEU A 80 -2.38 6.27 -8.34
N ALA A 81 -3.54 6.89 -8.06
CA ALA A 81 -3.73 7.66 -6.83
C ALA A 81 -3.61 6.79 -5.58
N LEU A 82 -4.30 5.64 -5.55
CA LEU A 82 -4.26 4.70 -4.43
C LEU A 82 -2.84 4.15 -4.20
N ALA A 83 -2.19 3.66 -5.26
CA ALA A 83 -0.85 3.11 -5.19
C ALA A 83 0.18 4.16 -4.78
N ALA A 84 0.06 5.41 -5.25
CA ALA A 84 0.91 6.50 -4.81
C ALA A 84 0.78 6.77 -3.31
N VAL A 85 -0.45 6.88 -2.80
CA VAL A 85 -0.70 7.10 -1.37
C VAL A 85 -0.15 5.94 -0.54
N LEU A 86 -0.45 4.70 -0.93
CA LEU A 86 0.07 3.51 -0.26
C LEU A 86 1.59 3.47 -0.27
N ARG A 87 2.24 3.83 -1.39
CA ARG A 87 3.70 3.82 -1.50
C ARG A 87 4.36 4.88 -0.61
N VAL A 88 3.74 6.04 -0.45
CA VAL A 88 4.17 7.10 0.47
C VAL A 88 4.06 6.64 1.93
N VAL A 89 3.02 5.89 2.27
CA VAL A 89 2.82 5.40 3.64
C VAL A 89 3.69 4.21 3.95
N ALA A 90 3.85 3.28 3.01
CA ALA A 90 4.78 2.15 3.14
C ALA A 90 6.25 2.59 3.26
N ALA A 91 6.59 3.80 2.79
CA ALA A 91 7.90 4.39 3.00
C ALA A 91 8.12 4.93 4.43
N LYS A 92 7.04 5.09 5.21
CA LYS A 92 7.07 5.65 6.58
C LYS A 92 6.71 4.63 7.66
N VAL A 93 5.92 3.61 7.31
CA VAL A 93 5.41 2.59 8.22
C VAL A 93 5.47 1.25 7.50
N PRO A 94 5.93 0.15 8.14
CA PRO A 94 5.83 -1.18 7.56
C PRO A 94 4.36 -1.58 7.43
N VAL A 95 3.82 -1.42 6.22
CA VAL A 95 2.48 -1.89 5.86
C VAL A 95 2.62 -3.33 5.36
N TYR A 96 1.80 -4.24 5.89
CA TYR A 96 1.75 -5.62 5.41
C TYR A 96 1.08 -5.68 4.03
N GLU A 97 1.82 -6.19 3.04
CA GLU A 97 1.35 -6.45 1.66
C GLU A 97 0.54 -5.31 0.97
N PRO A 98 1.08 -4.08 0.88
CA PRO A 98 0.38 -2.95 0.25
C PRO A 98 0.12 -3.19 -1.24
N GLU A 99 0.92 -4.03 -1.88
CA GLU A 99 0.77 -4.44 -3.27
C GLU A 99 -0.52 -5.25 -3.49
N THR A 100 -0.70 -6.32 -2.72
CA THR A 100 -1.87 -7.22 -2.83
C THR A 100 -3.17 -6.46 -2.66
N ALA A 101 -3.24 -5.55 -1.68
CA ALA A 101 -4.41 -4.71 -1.46
C ALA A 101 -4.69 -3.77 -2.66
N ALA A 102 -3.67 -3.09 -3.17
CA ALA A 102 -3.81 -2.18 -4.31
C ALA A 102 -4.25 -2.93 -5.58
N ILE A 103 -3.60 -4.06 -5.90
CA ILE A 103 -3.95 -4.91 -7.04
C ILE A 103 -5.39 -5.42 -6.89
N GLY A 104 -5.75 -5.94 -5.72
CA GLY A 104 -7.09 -6.49 -5.47
C GLY A 104 -8.20 -5.46 -5.66
N VAL A 105 -8.04 -4.26 -5.10
CA VAL A 105 -9.03 -3.18 -5.21
C VAL A 105 -9.18 -2.73 -6.67
N VAL A 106 -8.07 -2.46 -7.36
CA VAL A 106 -8.10 -2.00 -8.76
C VAL A 106 -8.65 -3.09 -9.68
N MET A 107 -8.28 -4.35 -9.46
CA MET A 107 -8.77 -5.49 -10.23
C MET A 107 -10.28 -5.67 -10.08
N ILE A 108 -10.78 -5.74 -8.85
CA ILE A 108 -12.22 -5.91 -8.57
C ILE A 108 -13.01 -4.73 -9.14
N GLY A 109 -12.53 -3.51 -8.89
CA GLY A 109 -13.15 -2.29 -9.39
C GLY A 109 -13.25 -2.26 -10.91
N THR A 110 -12.15 -2.56 -11.60
CA THR A 110 -12.08 -2.63 -13.07
C THR A 110 -13.03 -3.72 -13.57
N ARG A 111 -13.01 -4.92 -12.98
CA ARG A 111 -13.85 -6.05 -13.39
C ARG A 111 -15.33 -5.75 -13.27
N LEU A 112 -15.75 -5.20 -12.14
CA LEU A 112 -17.14 -4.84 -11.88
C LEU A 112 -17.60 -3.70 -12.77
N SER A 113 -16.78 -2.68 -12.98
CA SER A 113 -17.15 -1.54 -13.82
C SER A 113 -17.30 -1.90 -15.29
N LEU A 114 -16.48 -2.83 -15.80
CA LEU A 114 -16.62 -3.36 -17.16
C LEU A 114 -17.84 -4.29 -17.32
N GLY A 115 -18.29 -4.94 -16.25
CA GLY A 115 -19.49 -5.77 -16.25
C GLY A 115 -20.79 -4.97 -16.10
N TRP A 116 -20.83 -4.04 -15.14
CA TRP A 116 -22.05 -3.34 -14.72
C TRP A 116 -22.21 -1.93 -15.30
N ARG A 117 -21.13 -1.32 -15.79
CA ARG A 117 -21.11 0.05 -16.38
C ARG A 117 -21.77 1.11 -15.50
N PRO A 118 -21.24 1.32 -14.28
CA PRO A 118 -21.75 2.36 -13.38
C PRO A 118 -21.65 3.76 -14.02
N GLU A 119 -22.55 4.66 -13.65
CA GLU A 119 -22.48 6.03 -14.15
C GLU A 119 -21.17 6.72 -13.70
N PRO A 120 -20.64 7.70 -14.47
CA PRO A 120 -19.39 8.37 -14.12
C PRO A 120 -19.38 8.96 -12.70
N LEU A 121 -20.54 9.41 -12.23
CA LEU A 121 -20.71 9.93 -10.87
C LEU A 121 -20.53 8.84 -9.80
N GLU A 122 -21.00 7.63 -10.07
CA GLU A 122 -20.87 6.48 -9.17
C GLU A 122 -19.40 6.03 -9.10
N VAL A 123 -18.70 6.00 -10.24
CA VAL A 123 -17.26 5.73 -10.30
C VAL A 123 -16.48 6.78 -9.51
N ALA A 124 -16.84 8.06 -9.64
CA ALA A 124 -16.24 9.13 -8.85
C ALA A 124 -16.53 8.98 -7.35
N GLY A 125 -17.75 8.60 -6.98
CA GLY A 125 -18.12 8.30 -5.59
C GLY A 125 -17.28 7.16 -5.00
N ILE A 126 -17.11 6.07 -5.74
CA ILE A 126 -16.26 4.94 -5.34
C ILE A 126 -14.80 5.39 -5.18
N ALA A 127 -14.29 6.22 -6.11
CA ALA A 127 -12.94 6.76 -6.01
C ALA A 127 -12.76 7.59 -4.73
N VAL A 128 -13.71 8.48 -4.42
CA VAL A 128 -13.67 9.31 -3.22
C VAL A 128 -13.71 8.45 -1.95
N VAL A 129 -14.63 7.49 -1.87
CA VAL A 129 -14.74 6.59 -0.71
C VAL A 129 -13.48 5.75 -0.54
N GLY A 130 -12.94 5.20 -1.64
CA GLY A 130 -11.68 4.44 -1.62
C GLY A 130 -10.51 5.27 -1.13
N LEU A 131 -10.38 6.51 -1.63
CA LEU A 131 -9.35 7.45 -1.17
C LEU A 131 -9.51 7.81 0.30
N LEU A 132 -10.75 8.02 0.79
CA LEU A 132 -11.02 8.30 2.19
C LEU A 132 -10.64 7.12 3.09
N LEU A 133 -10.99 5.90 2.70
CA LEU A 133 -10.61 4.69 3.44
C LEU A 133 -9.09 4.54 3.51
N VAL A 134 -8.38 4.75 2.39
CA VAL A 134 -6.92 4.73 2.38
C VAL A 134 -6.36 5.84 3.26
N ALA A 135 -6.91 7.06 3.19
CA ALA A 135 -6.46 8.17 4.03
C ALA A 135 -6.65 7.86 5.54
N VAL A 136 -7.78 7.29 5.93
CA VAL A 136 -8.06 6.86 7.31
C VAL A 136 -7.08 5.76 7.74
N TRP A 137 -6.89 4.73 6.91
CA TRP A 137 -5.92 3.67 7.18
C TRP A 137 -4.51 4.22 7.37
N CYS A 138 -4.10 5.12 6.49
CA CYS A 138 -2.81 5.80 6.55
C CYS A 138 -2.66 6.61 7.83
N ALA A 139 -3.70 7.34 8.23
CA ALA A 139 -3.71 8.11 9.48
C ALA A 139 -3.58 7.21 10.71
N VAL A 140 -4.28 6.06 10.74
CA VAL A 140 -4.19 5.07 11.83
C VAL A 140 -2.79 4.47 11.89
N ALA A 141 -2.23 4.06 10.74
CA ALA A 141 -0.88 3.49 10.66
C ALA A 141 0.19 4.47 11.15
N LEU A 142 0.13 5.74 10.72
CA LEU A 142 1.06 6.78 11.15
C LEU A 142 0.93 7.10 12.65
N ARG A 143 -0.29 7.13 13.19
CA ARG A 143 -0.49 7.31 14.65
C ARG A 143 0.07 6.13 15.44
N GLY A 144 -0.12 4.90 14.98
CA GLY A 144 0.45 3.71 15.61
C GLY A 144 1.97 3.76 15.69
N ALA A 145 2.64 4.06 14.56
CA ALA A 145 4.09 4.18 14.52
C ALA A 145 4.63 5.29 15.45
N ALA A 146 3.95 6.44 15.51
CA ALA A 146 4.34 7.54 16.40
C ALA A 146 4.22 7.18 17.89
N VAL A 147 3.19 6.42 18.27
CA VAL A 147 3.00 5.94 19.66
C VAL A 147 4.09 4.94 20.05
N VAL A 148 4.43 4.00 19.17
CA VAL A 148 5.51 3.01 19.42
C VAL A 148 6.84 3.74 19.63
N ARG A 149 7.21 4.65 18.73
CA ARG A 149 8.46 5.43 18.83
C ARG A 149 8.56 6.21 20.14
N ARG A 150 7.48 6.89 20.56
CA ARG A 150 7.44 7.62 21.84
C ARG A 150 7.62 6.68 23.04
N THR A 151 7.06 5.47 22.98
CA THR A 151 7.16 4.48 24.06
C THR A 151 8.59 3.93 24.17
N GLU A 152 9.26 3.70 23.03
CA GLU A 152 10.68 3.32 22.98
C GLU A 152 11.59 4.42 23.53
N GLU A 153 11.37 5.68 23.15
CA GLU A 153 12.13 6.84 23.65
C GLU A 153 12.01 6.98 25.18
N VAL A 154 10.81 6.83 25.73
CA VAL A 154 10.57 6.87 27.18
C VAL A 154 11.23 5.67 27.90
N SER A 155 11.18 4.48 27.30
CA SER A 155 11.81 3.28 27.87
C SER A 155 13.34 3.39 27.87
N ARG A 156 13.92 3.93 26.79
CA ARG A 156 15.36 4.20 26.69
C ARG A 156 15.80 5.23 27.73
N ALA A 157 15.08 6.34 27.86
CA ALA A 157 15.38 7.37 28.87
C ALA A 157 15.28 6.85 30.32
N ARG A 158 14.42 5.86 30.57
CA ARG A 158 14.25 5.22 31.88
C ARG A 158 15.26 4.10 32.15
N GLY A 159 15.81 3.47 31.12
CA GLY A 159 16.88 2.46 31.25
C GLY A 159 18.28 3.06 31.44
N THR A 160 18.44 4.35 31.16
CA THR A 160 19.70 5.10 31.35
C THR A 160 19.76 5.91 32.66
N ALA A 161 18.76 5.77 33.54
CA ALA A 161 18.66 6.42 34.86
C ALA A 161 18.73 5.38 35.98
#